data_AF-A0A7W3T6D5-F1
#
_entry.id   AF-A0A7W3T6D5-F1
#
_cell.length_a   1.000
_cell.length_b   1.000
_cell.length_c   1.000
_cell.angle_alpha   90.00
_cell.angle_beta   90.00
_cell.angle_gamma   90.00
#
_symmetry.space_group_name_H-M   'P 1'
#
loop_
_entity.id
_entity.type
_entity.pdbx_description
1 polymer ?
#
loop_
_entity_poly.entity_id
_entity_poly.type
_entity_poly.pdbx_seq_one_letter_code
_entity_poly.pdbx_strand_id
1 'polypeptide(L)'
;PGPTGPYPPYAVPGGWHGPPGPWQPPAPPKTDPLAITAVVLALFLWPIGILLGIIALVRSRNRKPPGPGRALAIIAIVVGCVPLLLIAVAVVLVLMDPEREGWGTSGTSMTDLSVGTCFLSPSSEDISAEGEVDAVETVPCAEPHDAEVVALLDAGREVEGYPSEEWWDTTAYERCAREARRYAIDPWGGSAILEYYHPSRSGWAAGDRTVTCVLSTPGGGATGSLRGFRLNHTPEQLAYLDAVGPYDDLWWGVPTTAEDEGDIPALRAWAERMAEGSRRAAEELRAADWGRGAEVAEAAESLAERYAAESGVWESAAGAEDPHVFWERYEEATLLVGPEEVELREALGLGTGAPTVLG
;
A
#
# COMPACT_ATOMS: atom_id res chain seq x y z
N PRO A 1 -95.55 73.30 -23.65
CA PRO A 1 -95.56 74.76 -23.36
C PRO A 1 -96.01 75.03 -21.93
N GLY A 2 -95.17 75.44 -20.98
CA GLY A 2 -93.74 75.69 -20.95
C GLY A 2 -93.34 75.74 -19.46
N PRO A 3 -92.10 75.38 -19.09
CA PRO A 3 -91.78 74.94 -17.74
C PRO A 3 -90.89 75.93 -16.96
N THR A 4 -90.54 75.49 -15.75
CA THR A 4 -89.36 75.85 -14.93
C THR A 4 -89.31 77.22 -14.24
N GLY A 5 -89.32 77.18 -12.91
CA GLY A 5 -89.02 78.31 -12.03
C GLY A 5 -87.52 78.49 -11.77
N PRO A 6 -87.17 79.49 -10.96
CA PRO A 6 -85.95 79.41 -10.15
C PRO A 6 -86.09 80.04 -8.73
N TYR A 7 -85.44 79.41 -7.76
CA TYR A 7 -84.90 80.09 -6.56
C TYR A 7 -83.42 80.41 -6.83
N PRO A 8 -82.88 81.55 -6.36
CA PRO A 8 -82.26 81.57 -5.03
C PRO A 8 -82.36 82.93 -4.29
N PRO A 9 -82.31 82.97 -2.95
CA PRO A 9 -81.92 84.16 -2.21
C PRO A 9 -80.44 84.16 -1.81
N TYR A 10 -79.98 85.39 -1.61
CA TYR A 10 -78.63 85.90 -1.42
C TYR A 10 -77.86 85.38 -0.20
N ALA A 11 -76.53 85.48 -0.35
CA ALA A 11 -75.49 85.27 0.66
C ALA A 11 -75.49 86.31 1.79
N VAL A 12 -75.03 85.87 2.97
CA VAL A 12 -74.43 86.72 4.02
C VAL A 12 -72.97 86.29 4.22
N PRO A 13 -71.98 87.19 4.04
CA PRO A 13 -70.56 86.91 4.27
C PRO A 13 -70.12 87.35 5.67
N GLY A 14 -69.32 86.54 6.36
CA GLY A 14 -68.58 86.99 7.54
C GLY A 14 -68.08 85.87 8.44
N GLY A 15 -66.76 85.72 8.57
CA GLY A 15 -66.18 84.78 9.53
C GLY A 15 -64.67 84.57 9.43
N TRP A 16 -63.91 85.64 9.64
CA TRP A 16 -62.59 85.73 10.28
C TRP A 16 -61.48 84.67 10.01
N HIS A 17 -60.40 85.16 9.41
CA HIS A 17 -59.10 84.52 9.22
C HIS A 17 -58.31 84.51 10.54
N GLY A 18 -57.86 83.32 10.97
CA GLY A 18 -56.95 83.14 12.11
C GLY A 18 -55.46 83.33 11.73
N PRO A 19 -54.58 83.63 12.70
CA PRO A 19 -53.18 83.99 12.43
C PRO A 19 -52.30 82.76 12.09
N PRO A 20 -51.18 82.94 11.37
CA PRO A 20 -50.31 81.84 10.95
C PRO A 20 -49.53 81.24 12.14
N GLY A 21 -49.50 79.90 12.20
CA GLY A 21 -48.82 79.13 13.24
C GLY A 21 -47.28 79.13 13.13
N PRO A 22 -46.56 78.78 14.21
CA PRO A 22 -45.11 78.92 14.30
C PRO A 22 -44.36 77.81 13.54
N TRP A 23 -43.18 78.18 13.00
CA TRP A 23 -42.29 77.29 12.24
C TRP A 23 -41.62 76.24 13.16
N GLN A 24 -41.72 74.96 12.81
CA GLN A 24 -41.08 73.85 13.53
C GLN A 24 -39.80 73.38 12.81
N PRO A 25 -38.66 73.19 13.52
CA PRO A 25 -37.45 72.63 12.92
C PRO A 25 -37.62 71.13 12.59
N PRO A 26 -36.96 70.62 11.53
CA PRO A 26 -37.07 69.21 11.14
C PRO A 26 -36.49 68.27 12.21
N ALA A 27 -37.22 67.18 12.50
CA ALA A 27 -36.85 66.19 13.50
C ALA A 27 -35.62 65.35 13.08
N PRO A 28 -34.77 64.90 14.01
CA PRO A 28 -33.60 64.08 13.70
C PRO A 28 -34.02 62.72 13.10
N PRO A 29 -33.23 62.14 12.17
CA PRO A 29 -33.58 60.91 11.50
C PRO A 29 -33.65 59.74 12.49
N LYS A 30 -34.78 59.03 12.49
CA LYS A 30 -34.99 57.82 13.28
C LYS A 30 -34.36 56.63 12.55
N THR A 31 -33.40 55.95 13.18
CA THR A 31 -32.88 54.67 12.70
C THR A 31 -33.91 53.57 12.96
N ASP A 32 -34.14 52.70 11.97
CA ASP A 32 -35.10 51.61 12.07
C ASP A 32 -34.45 50.43 12.83
N PRO A 33 -34.97 50.01 13.99
CA PRO A 33 -34.43 48.88 14.75
C PRO A 33 -34.37 47.58 13.94
N LEU A 34 -35.22 47.43 12.91
CA LEU A 34 -35.15 46.29 11.98
C LEU A 34 -33.88 46.26 11.14
N ALA A 35 -33.29 47.42 10.82
CA ALA A 35 -32.04 47.47 10.07
C ALA A 35 -30.85 47.03 10.94
N ILE A 36 -30.89 47.32 12.24
CA ILE A 36 -29.85 46.91 13.19
C ILE A 36 -29.94 45.40 13.45
N THR A 37 -31.16 44.87 13.66
CA THR A 37 -31.35 43.43 13.89
C THR A 37 -31.01 42.60 12.66
N ALA A 38 -31.24 43.10 11.44
CA ALA A 38 -30.84 42.41 10.21
C ALA A 38 -29.31 42.27 10.09
N VAL A 39 -28.54 43.29 10.47
CA VAL A 39 -27.06 43.23 10.46
C VAL A 39 -26.54 42.24 11.50
N VAL A 40 -27.11 42.25 12.71
CA VAL A 40 -26.72 41.31 13.77
C VAL A 40 -27.06 39.86 13.39
N LEU A 41 -28.24 39.62 12.80
CA LEU A 41 -28.64 38.27 12.39
C LEU A 41 -27.88 37.78 11.16
N ALA A 42 -27.48 38.66 10.23
CA ALA A 42 -26.62 38.27 9.12
C ALA A 42 -25.23 37.79 9.57
N LEU A 43 -24.73 38.28 10.71
CA LEU A 43 -23.44 37.87 11.27
C LEU A 43 -23.49 36.48 11.92
N PHE A 44 -24.64 36.07 12.48
CA PHE A 44 -24.76 34.82 13.26
C PHE A 44 -25.63 33.73 12.61
N LEU A 45 -26.52 34.08 11.68
CA LEU A 45 -27.50 33.20 11.03
C LEU A 45 -27.62 33.56 9.54
N TRP A 46 -26.53 33.34 8.80
CA TRP A 46 -26.31 33.87 7.45
C TRP A 46 -27.44 33.65 6.41
N PRO A 47 -28.16 32.52 6.32
CA PRO A 47 -29.23 32.39 5.33
C PRO A 47 -30.47 33.22 5.71
N ILE A 48 -30.73 33.39 7.01
CA ILE A 48 -31.86 34.16 7.52
C ILE A 48 -31.60 35.67 7.35
N GLY A 49 -30.36 36.11 7.58
CA GLY A 49 -29.95 37.51 7.38
C GLY A 49 -30.06 37.99 5.93
N ILE A 50 -29.66 37.15 4.96
CA ILE A 50 -29.78 37.45 3.53
C ILE A 50 -31.26 37.57 3.12
N LEU A 51 -32.12 36.65 3.58
CA LEU A 51 -33.55 36.67 3.28
C LEU A 51 -34.24 37.92 3.84
N LEU A 52 -33.93 38.31 5.08
CA LEU A 52 -34.46 39.52 5.71
C LEU A 52 -33.95 40.81 5.03
N GLY A 53 -32.68 40.84 4.60
CA GLY A 53 -32.10 41.95 3.84
C GLY A 53 -32.80 42.20 2.50
N ILE A 54 -33.10 41.12 1.75
CA ILE A 54 -33.85 41.18 0.49
C ILE A 54 -35.27 41.71 0.71
N ILE A 55 -35.96 41.22 1.75
CA ILE A 55 -37.32 41.67 2.10
C ILE A 55 -37.34 43.15 2.48
N ALA A 56 -36.34 43.62 3.25
CA ALA A 56 -36.21 45.03 3.62
C ALA A 56 -35.97 45.94 2.40
N LEU A 57 -35.14 45.49 1.44
CA LEU A 57 -34.88 46.21 0.19
C LEU A 57 -36.14 46.35 -0.66
N VAL A 58 -36.90 45.26 -0.83
CA VAL A 58 -38.17 45.26 -1.60
C VAL A 58 -39.20 46.19 -0.96
N ARG A 59 -39.33 46.17 0.38
CA ARG A 59 -40.23 47.09 1.11
C ARG A 59 -39.80 48.56 1.01
N SER A 60 -38.50 48.83 0.92
CA SER A 60 -37.96 50.19 0.80
C SER A 60 -38.06 50.77 -0.61
N ARG A 61 -38.36 49.96 -1.63
CA ARG A 61 -38.33 50.36 -3.05
C ARG A 61 -39.28 51.52 -3.38
N ASN A 62 -40.42 51.63 -2.67
CA ASN A 62 -41.47 52.62 -2.97
C ASN A 62 -41.63 53.75 -1.93
N ARG A 63 -40.74 53.88 -0.93
CA ARG A 63 -40.82 54.98 0.06
C ARG A 63 -40.00 56.19 -0.40
N LYS A 64 -40.63 57.38 -0.45
CA LYS A 64 -39.96 58.69 -0.59
C LYS A 64 -40.22 59.53 0.67
N PRO A 65 -39.21 60.18 1.27
CA PRO A 65 -37.79 60.24 0.85
C PRO A 65 -36.97 58.99 1.27
N PRO A 66 -35.89 58.65 0.54
CA PRO A 66 -35.04 57.50 0.85
C PRO A 66 -34.22 57.75 2.13
N GLY A 67 -34.57 57.05 3.22
CA GLY A 67 -33.80 57.08 4.46
C GLY A 67 -32.49 56.27 4.38
N PRO A 68 -31.57 56.45 5.35
CA PRO A 68 -30.24 55.81 5.39
C PRO A 68 -30.23 54.26 5.42
N GLY A 69 -31.40 53.61 5.54
CA GLY A 69 -31.53 52.14 5.57
C GLY A 69 -31.13 51.42 4.28
N ARG A 70 -31.06 52.11 3.13
CA ARG A 70 -30.59 51.50 1.88
C ARG A 70 -29.09 51.21 1.87
N ALA A 71 -28.28 52.08 2.46
CA ALA A 71 -26.83 51.87 2.56
C ALA A 71 -26.50 50.71 3.51
N LEU A 72 -27.26 50.59 4.62
CA LEU A 72 -27.09 49.51 5.60
C LEU A 72 -27.52 48.14 5.04
N ALA A 73 -28.54 48.08 4.18
CA ALA A 73 -28.97 46.84 3.55
C ALA A 73 -27.93 46.31 2.53
N ILE A 74 -27.23 47.20 1.83
CA ILE A 74 -26.14 46.81 0.91
C ILE A 74 -24.96 46.25 1.69
N ILE A 75 -24.60 46.89 2.82
CA ILE A 75 -23.52 46.40 3.71
C ILE A 75 -23.86 45.01 4.26
N ALA A 76 -25.11 44.77 4.66
CA ALA A 76 -25.53 43.46 5.17
C ALA A 76 -25.42 42.33 4.11
N ILE A 77 -25.69 42.62 2.84
CA ILE A 77 -25.55 41.66 1.75
C ILE A 77 -24.08 41.37 1.46
N VAL A 78 -23.24 42.41 1.38
CA VAL A 78 -21.79 42.25 1.12
C VAL A 78 -21.14 41.45 2.25
N VAL A 79 -21.44 41.78 3.51
CA VAL A 79 -20.93 41.05 4.69
C VAL A 79 -21.46 39.62 4.74
N GLY A 80 -22.68 39.35 4.25
CA GLY A 80 -23.24 38.00 4.17
C GLY A 80 -22.69 37.14 3.03
N CYS A 81 -22.28 37.75 1.90
CA CYS A 81 -21.73 37.03 0.76
C CYS A 81 -20.25 36.64 0.95
N VAL A 82 -19.48 37.40 1.73
CA VAL A 82 -18.05 37.11 1.97
C VAL A 82 -17.83 35.74 2.65
N PRO A 83 -18.52 35.38 3.75
CA PRO A 83 -18.39 34.06 4.36
C PRO A 83 -18.84 32.93 3.43
N LEU A 84 -19.89 33.17 2.65
CA LEU A 84 -20.43 32.20 1.69
C LEU A 84 -19.42 31.92 0.57
N LEU A 85 -18.76 32.97 0.07
CA LEU A 85 -17.70 32.86 -0.91
C LEU A 85 -16.44 32.21 -0.33
N LEU A 86 -16.07 32.53 0.92
CA LEU A 86 -14.95 31.89 1.62
C LEU A 86 -15.21 30.40 1.88
N ILE A 87 -16.44 30.02 2.25
CA ILE A 87 -16.83 28.60 2.40
C ILE A 87 -16.84 27.92 1.04
N ALA A 88 -17.38 28.54 -0.01
CA ALA A 88 -17.36 27.98 -1.36
C ALA A 88 -15.92 27.80 -1.87
N VAL A 89 -15.03 28.76 -1.64
CA VAL A 89 -13.61 28.65 -1.96
C VAL A 89 -12.95 27.59 -1.10
N ALA A 90 -13.22 27.50 0.20
CA ALA A 90 -12.68 26.43 1.06
C ALA A 90 -13.17 25.05 0.62
N VAL A 91 -14.44 24.92 0.22
CA VAL A 91 -15.00 23.68 -0.35
C VAL A 91 -14.33 23.36 -1.69
N VAL A 92 -14.13 24.33 -2.58
CA VAL A 92 -13.43 24.12 -3.85
C VAL A 92 -11.97 23.76 -3.61
N LEU A 93 -11.28 24.41 -2.66
CA LEU A 93 -9.90 24.06 -2.28
C LEU A 93 -9.82 22.66 -1.67
N VAL A 94 -10.82 22.24 -0.89
CA VAL A 94 -10.96 20.86 -0.37
C VAL A 94 -11.29 19.87 -1.49
N LEU A 95 -12.06 20.25 -2.51
CA LEU A 95 -12.42 19.39 -3.64
C LEU A 95 -11.35 19.33 -4.75
N MET A 96 -10.48 20.32 -4.84
CA MET A 96 -9.38 20.42 -5.81
C MET A 96 -8.01 20.13 -5.20
N ASP A 97 -8.00 19.61 -3.98
CA ASP A 97 -6.79 19.14 -3.30
C ASP A 97 -6.31 17.85 -3.98
N PRO A 98 -5.20 17.87 -4.74
CA PRO A 98 -4.69 16.69 -5.43
C PRO A 98 -4.14 15.63 -4.46
N GLU A 99 -3.99 15.95 -3.17
CA GLU A 99 -3.62 15.00 -2.11
C GLU A 99 -4.86 14.33 -1.46
N ARG A 100 -6.07 14.68 -1.90
CA ARG A 100 -7.35 14.08 -1.46
C ARG A 100 -7.82 12.91 -2.33
N GLU A 101 -6.90 12.17 -2.95
CA GLU A 101 -7.18 10.84 -3.50
C GLU A 101 -7.19 9.74 -2.41
N GLY A 102 -7.27 10.09 -1.12
CA GLY A 102 -7.21 9.13 -0.01
C GLY A 102 -8.54 8.62 0.56
N TRP A 103 -9.70 8.79 -0.10
CA TRP A 103 -10.99 8.25 0.38
C TRP A 103 -11.60 7.25 -0.62
N GLY A 104 -11.06 6.03 -0.59
CA GLY A 104 -11.61 4.74 -1.07
C GLY A 104 -10.74 3.66 -0.43
N THR A 105 -11.24 2.59 0.19
CA THR A 105 -11.45 1.27 -0.44
C THR A 105 -10.52 0.91 -1.61
N SER A 106 -9.31 1.47 -1.70
CA SER A 106 -8.39 1.34 -2.85
C SER A 106 -7.34 0.24 -2.65
N GLY A 107 -7.47 -0.58 -1.61
CA GLY A 107 -6.65 -1.77 -1.43
C GLY A 107 -7.21 -2.94 -2.23
N THR A 108 -6.34 -3.71 -2.87
CA THR A 108 -6.67 -5.03 -3.41
C THR A 108 -6.76 -6.00 -2.25
N SER A 109 -7.85 -6.79 -2.16
CA SER A 109 -7.99 -7.78 -1.10
C SER A 109 -6.82 -8.76 -1.13
N MET A 110 -6.37 -9.21 0.05
CA MET A 110 -5.34 -10.25 0.15
C MET A 110 -5.70 -11.53 -0.64
N THR A 111 -7.01 -11.82 -0.74
CA THR A 111 -7.54 -12.98 -1.49
C THR A 111 -7.59 -12.79 -3.01
N ASP A 112 -7.49 -11.55 -3.50
CA ASP A 112 -7.51 -11.20 -4.92
C ASP A 112 -6.10 -11.03 -5.52
N LEU A 113 -5.05 -11.20 -4.71
CA LEU A 113 -3.66 -11.09 -5.16
C LEU A 113 -3.27 -12.24 -6.09
N SER A 114 -2.29 -11.97 -6.97
CA SER A 114 -1.77 -12.93 -7.93
C SER A 114 -0.25 -12.98 -7.90
N VAL A 115 0.34 -14.10 -8.33
CA VAL A 115 1.81 -14.23 -8.41
C VAL A 115 2.40 -13.19 -9.37
N GLY A 116 3.33 -12.38 -8.86
CA GLY A 116 3.92 -11.22 -9.53
C GLY A 116 3.19 -9.90 -9.27
N THR A 117 2.21 -9.86 -8.38
CA THR A 117 1.63 -8.61 -7.91
C THR A 117 2.60 -7.92 -6.96
N CYS A 118 2.97 -6.68 -7.29
CA CYS A 118 3.77 -5.80 -6.43
C CYS A 118 2.88 -4.85 -5.63
N PHE A 119 3.24 -4.58 -4.38
CA PHE A 119 2.42 -3.77 -3.47
C PHE A 119 3.27 -3.02 -2.42
N LEU A 120 2.66 -2.01 -1.81
CA LEU A 120 3.20 -1.30 -0.65
C LEU A 120 2.83 -2.03 0.62
N SER A 121 3.79 -2.19 1.54
CA SER A 121 3.56 -2.92 2.78
C SER A 121 2.52 -2.17 3.63
N PRO A 122 1.57 -2.89 4.25
CA PRO A 122 0.52 -2.26 5.04
C PRO A 122 1.12 -1.45 6.20
N SER A 123 0.60 -0.25 6.43
CA SER A 123 1.00 0.56 7.57
C SER A 123 0.40 0.00 8.87
N SER A 124 0.86 0.47 10.03
CA SER A 124 0.25 0.07 11.32
C SER A 124 -1.23 0.44 11.44
N GLU A 125 -1.73 1.36 10.61
CA GLU A 125 -3.15 1.73 10.57
C GLU A 125 -3.99 0.76 9.72
N ASP A 126 -3.34 0.04 8.79
CA ASP A 126 -3.95 -0.95 7.90
C ASP A 126 -3.95 -2.37 8.49
N ILE A 127 -3.17 -2.57 9.55
CA ILE A 127 -3.10 -3.83 10.30
C ILE A 127 -4.11 -3.77 11.44
N SER A 128 -4.99 -4.77 11.53
CA SER A 128 -5.97 -4.87 12.60
C SER A 128 -5.30 -5.03 13.97
N ALA A 129 -6.05 -4.79 15.06
CA ALA A 129 -5.53 -5.01 16.42
C ALA A 129 -5.12 -6.47 16.68
N GLU A 130 -5.62 -7.41 15.87
CA GLU A 130 -5.31 -8.85 15.91
C GLU A 130 -4.20 -9.23 14.92
N GLY A 131 -3.58 -8.26 14.24
CA GLY A 131 -2.50 -8.48 13.27
C GLY A 131 -2.98 -8.86 11.87
N GLU A 132 -4.28 -8.70 11.57
CA GLU A 132 -4.85 -9.09 10.28
C GLU A 132 -4.69 -7.99 9.23
N VAL A 133 -4.41 -8.40 7.99
CA VAL A 133 -4.30 -7.51 6.82
C VAL A 133 -5.33 -7.93 5.78
N ASP A 134 -6.39 -7.12 5.61
CA ASP A 134 -7.50 -7.44 4.70
C ASP A 134 -7.18 -7.10 3.24
N ALA A 135 -6.42 -6.01 3.02
CA ALA A 135 -6.10 -5.48 1.71
C ALA A 135 -4.76 -4.74 1.70
N VAL A 136 -4.15 -4.65 0.52
CA VAL A 136 -2.87 -3.95 0.29
C VAL A 136 -2.97 -3.02 -0.91
N GLU A 137 -2.17 -1.96 -0.92
CA GLU A 137 -2.08 -1.06 -2.07
C GLU A 137 -1.16 -1.66 -3.14
N THR A 138 -1.74 -2.15 -4.24
CA THR A 138 -0.97 -2.73 -5.34
C THR A 138 -0.50 -1.66 -6.33
N VAL A 139 0.74 -1.78 -6.79
CA VAL A 139 1.36 -0.85 -7.75
C VAL A 139 2.03 -1.62 -8.89
N PRO A 140 2.23 -1.01 -10.08
CA PRO A 140 3.05 -1.62 -11.12
C PRO A 140 4.46 -1.90 -10.58
N CYS A 141 5.01 -3.10 -10.81
CA CYS A 141 6.35 -3.45 -10.31
C CYS A 141 7.48 -2.54 -10.82
N ALA A 142 7.27 -1.80 -11.90
CA ALA A 142 8.24 -0.81 -12.39
C ALA A 142 8.27 0.47 -11.54
N GLU A 143 7.26 0.69 -10.70
CA GLU A 143 7.18 1.76 -9.73
C GLU A 143 7.73 1.30 -8.37
N PRO A 144 8.15 2.24 -7.50
CA PRO A 144 8.64 1.91 -6.16
C PRO A 144 7.60 1.09 -5.39
N HIS A 145 7.99 -0.09 -4.90
CA HIS A 145 7.14 -0.96 -4.10
C HIS A 145 7.94 -1.66 -2.99
N ASP A 146 7.23 -2.23 -2.03
CA ASP A 146 7.86 -2.81 -0.84
C ASP A 146 7.88 -4.34 -0.90
N ALA A 147 6.90 -4.96 -1.55
CA ALA A 147 6.79 -6.40 -1.62
C ALA A 147 6.23 -6.91 -2.95
N GLU A 148 6.55 -8.15 -3.29
CA GLU A 148 6.02 -8.88 -4.44
C GLU A 148 5.53 -10.27 -4.04
N VAL A 149 4.34 -10.64 -4.51
CA VAL A 149 3.78 -11.99 -4.31
C VAL A 149 4.52 -12.99 -5.18
N VAL A 150 5.16 -13.98 -4.56
CA VAL A 150 5.97 -14.99 -5.25
C VAL A 150 5.25 -16.33 -5.41
N ALA A 151 4.31 -16.64 -4.51
CA ALA A 151 3.50 -17.85 -4.60
C ALA A 151 2.17 -17.72 -3.87
N LEU A 152 1.19 -18.52 -4.30
CA LEU A 152 -0.08 -18.73 -3.63
C LEU A 152 -0.24 -20.22 -3.39
N LEU A 153 -0.33 -20.63 -2.13
CA LEU A 153 -0.43 -22.03 -1.72
C LEU A 153 -1.80 -22.33 -1.12
N ASP A 154 -2.28 -23.55 -1.31
CA ASP A 154 -3.57 -24.00 -0.79
C ASP A 154 -3.35 -24.92 0.43
N ALA A 155 -3.44 -24.34 1.63
CA ALA A 155 -3.26 -25.06 2.90
C ALA A 155 -4.36 -26.11 3.13
N GLY A 156 -5.53 -25.95 2.51
CA GLY A 156 -6.67 -26.86 2.67
C GLY A 156 -6.43 -28.27 2.09
N ARG A 157 -5.35 -28.45 1.32
CA ARG A 157 -4.94 -29.77 0.82
C ARG A 157 -4.24 -30.63 1.86
N GLU A 158 -3.69 -30.01 2.91
CA GLU A 158 -2.86 -30.68 3.91
C GLU A 158 -3.60 -30.81 5.25
N VAL A 159 -4.50 -29.86 5.56
CA VAL A 159 -5.20 -29.79 6.85
C VAL A 159 -6.70 -29.48 6.68
N GLU A 160 -7.55 -30.19 7.41
CA GLU A 160 -9.01 -30.00 7.36
C GLU A 160 -9.50 -28.87 8.29
N GLY A 161 -8.80 -28.63 9.40
CA GLY A 161 -9.11 -27.60 10.39
C GLY A 161 -8.14 -26.41 10.34
N TYR A 162 -8.45 -25.33 11.05
CA TYR A 162 -7.54 -24.18 11.16
C TYR A 162 -6.19 -24.63 11.76
N PRO A 163 -5.06 -24.44 11.07
CA PRO A 163 -3.75 -24.86 11.55
C PRO A 163 -3.34 -24.27 12.90
N SER A 164 -2.43 -24.96 13.60
CA SER A 164 -1.72 -24.41 14.77
C SER A 164 -0.74 -23.32 14.34
N GLU A 165 -0.31 -22.47 15.28
CA GLU A 165 0.76 -21.50 15.02
C GLU A 165 2.05 -22.18 14.57
N GLU A 166 2.43 -23.29 15.22
CA GLU A 166 3.58 -24.11 14.82
C GLU A 166 3.51 -24.56 13.35
N TRP A 167 2.32 -24.91 12.83
CA TRP A 167 2.18 -25.30 11.43
C TRP A 167 2.40 -24.12 10.49
N TRP A 168 1.91 -22.93 10.85
CA TRP A 168 2.16 -21.70 10.08
C TRP A 168 3.65 -21.36 10.07
N ASP A 169 4.28 -21.34 11.25
CA ASP A 169 5.68 -20.94 11.40
C ASP A 169 6.68 -21.91 10.77
N THR A 170 6.34 -23.21 10.70
CA THR A 170 7.22 -24.22 10.11
C THR A 170 6.80 -24.56 8.68
N THR A 171 5.64 -25.21 8.52
CA THR A 171 5.22 -25.81 7.26
C THR A 171 4.89 -24.76 6.21
N ALA A 172 4.14 -23.71 6.57
CA ALA A 172 3.80 -22.67 5.60
C ALA A 172 5.04 -21.88 5.16
N TYR A 173 5.91 -21.54 6.11
CA TYR A 173 7.17 -20.87 5.84
C TYR A 173 8.09 -21.72 4.94
N GLU A 174 8.36 -22.99 5.27
CA GLU A 174 9.15 -23.92 4.44
C GLU A 174 8.56 -24.07 3.01
N ARG A 175 7.24 -23.98 2.89
CA ARG A 175 6.59 -24.03 1.57
C ARG A 175 6.83 -22.74 0.79
N CYS A 176 6.63 -21.59 1.41
CA CYS A 176 6.90 -20.29 0.79
C CYS A 176 8.37 -20.13 0.40
N ALA A 177 9.28 -20.56 1.27
CA ALA A 177 10.72 -20.64 1.07
C ALA A 177 11.11 -21.30 -0.24
N ARG A 178 10.61 -22.52 -0.47
CA ARG A 178 10.86 -23.28 -1.70
C ARG A 178 10.30 -22.58 -2.95
N GLU A 179 9.11 -21.99 -2.89
CA GLU A 179 8.56 -21.30 -4.06
C GLU A 179 9.28 -19.97 -4.34
N ALA A 180 9.70 -19.26 -3.30
CA ALA A 180 10.49 -18.04 -3.43
C ALA A 180 11.82 -18.29 -4.16
N ARG A 181 12.52 -19.39 -3.84
CA ARG A 181 13.74 -19.83 -4.55
C ARG A 181 13.49 -20.11 -6.03
N ARG A 182 12.33 -20.69 -6.37
CA ARG A 182 11.94 -20.93 -7.77
C ARG A 182 11.57 -19.66 -8.51
N TYR A 183 11.07 -18.66 -7.77
CA TYR A 183 10.64 -17.38 -8.32
C TYR A 183 11.84 -16.46 -8.62
N ALA A 184 12.78 -16.37 -7.67
CA ALA A 184 14.00 -15.58 -7.78
C ALA A 184 15.17 -16.46 -8.26
N ILE A 185 15.58 -16.25 -9.52
CA ILE A 185 16.69 -17.01 -10.14
C ILE A 185 18.03 -16.82 -9.41
N ASP A 186 18.25 -15.69 -8.74
CA ASP A 186 19.47 -15.43 -7.97
C ASP A 186 19.12 -14.90 -6.55
N PRO A 187 19.03 -15.77 -5.53
CA PRO A 187 18.65 -15.36 -4.17
C PRO A 187 19.74 -14.55 -3.43
N TRP A 188 20.94 -14.49 -3.99
CA TRP A 188 22.08 -13.71 -3.48
C TRP A 188 22.11 -12.27 -4.01
N GLY A 189 21.33 -11.95 -5.04
CA GLY A 189 21.30 -10.65 -5.68
C GLY A 189 20.46 -9.59 -4.96
N GLY A 190 19.76 -9.95 -3.88
CA GLY A 190 18.81 -9.08 -3.19
C GLY A 190 18.94 -9.12 -1.68
N SER A 191 18.43 -8.06 -1.05
CA SER A 191 18.19 -8.00 0.39
C SER A 191 16.76 -8.42 0.74
N ALA A 192 16.10 -9.19 -0.13
CA ALA A 192 14.69 -9.51 0.05
C ALA A 192 14.48 -10.25 1.36
N ILE A 193 13.29 -10.16 1.96
CA ILE A 193 12.91 -10.94 3.13
C ILE A 193 11.69 -11.75 2.75
N LEU A 194 11.71 -13.04 3.08
CA LEU A 194 10.55 -13.89 2.92
C LEU A 194 9.55 -13.61 4.04
N GLU A 195 8.34 -13.28 3.65
CA GLU A 195 7.19 -13.16 4.54
C GLU A 195 6.04 -13.98 3.95
N TYR A 196 5.03 -14.26 4.78
CA TYR A 196 3.82 -14.91 4.32
C TYR A 196 2.60 -14.37 5.04
N TYR A 197 1.48 -14.30 4.33
CA TYR A 197 0.16 -14.04 4.90
C TYR A 197 -0.65 -15.32 4.86
N HIS A 198 -1.44 -15.57 5.90
CA HIS A 198 -2.34 -16.72 5.98
C HIS A 198 -3.74 -16.27 6.36
N PRO A 199 -4.79 -17.08 6.10
CA PRO A 199 -6.15 -16.69 6.41
C PRO A 199 -6.34 -16.52 7.92
N SER A 200 -7.19 -15.59 8.32
CA SER A 200 -7.70 -15.52 9.70
C SER A 200 -8.61 -16.71 10.00
N ARG A 201 -8.96 -16.90 11.28
CA ARG A 201 -9.93 -17.95 11.67
C ARG A 201 -11.30 -17.74 11.03
N SER A 202 -11.72 -16.48 10.89
CA SER A 202 -12.98 -16.11 10.24
C SER A 202 -12.91 -16.35 8.73
N GLY A 203 -11.81 -15.96 8.07
CA GLY A 203 -11.54 -16.26 6.67
C GLY A 203 -11.52 -17.77 6.40
N TRP A 204 -10.89 -18.55 7.27
CA TRP A 204 -10.90 -20.02 7.18
C TRP A 204 -12.30 -20.60 7.34
N ALA A 205 -13.12 -20.10 8.27
CA ALA A 205 -14.51 -20.51 8.39
C ALA A 205 -15.34 -20.16 7.15
N ALA A 206 -14.98 -19.07 6.45
CA ALA A 206 -15.60 -18.63 5.20
C ALA A 206 -15.08 -19.37 3.94
N GLY A 207 -14.02 -20.19 4.08
CA GLY A 207 -13.49 -21.04 3.02
C GLY A 207 -12.14 -20.60 2.44
N ASP A 208 -11.54 -19.52 2.94
CA ASP A 208 -10.19 -19.14 2.52
C ASP A 208 -9.14 -20.12 3.05
N ARG A 209 -8.32 -20.64 2.15
CA ARG A 209 -7.25 -21.62 2.42
C ARG A 209 -5.90 -21.14 1.90
N THR A 210 -5.81 -19.89 1.46
CA THR A 210 -4.69 -19.38 0.69
C THR A 210 -3.58 -18.88 1.61
N VAL A 211 -2.36 -19.40 1.43
CA VAL A 211 -1.15 -18.78 1.97
C VAL A 211 -0.51 -17.95 0.86
N THR A 212 -0.36 -16.65 1.11
CA THR A 212 0.26 -15.71 0.19
C THR A 212 1.72 -15.52 0.58
N CYS A 213 2.63 -16.09 -0.21
CA CYS A 213 4.07 -15.97 -0.01
C CYS A 213 4.58 -14.69 -0.68
N VAL A 214 5.35 -13.88 0.03
CA VAL A 214 5.83 -12.59 -0.48
C VAL A 214 7.33 -12.43 -0.22
N LEU A 215 8.00 -11.73 -1.14
CA LEU A 215 9.34 -11.22 -0.93
C LEU A 215 9.26 -9.71 -0.74
N SER A 216 9.65 -9.24 0.44
CA SER A 216 9.69 -7.81 0.78
C SER A 216 11.11 -7.26 0.65
N THR A 217 11.26 -5.98 0.33
CA THR A 217 12.56 -5.30 0.27
C THR A 217 12.72 -4.41 1.51
N PRO A 218 13.74 -4.64 2.37
CA PRO A 218 14.01 -3.82 3.54
C PRO A 218 14.19 -2.35 3.18
N GLY A 219 13.44 -1.47 3.83
CA GLY A 219 13.45 -0.03 3.54
C GLY A 219 12.60 0.37 2.32
N GLY A 220 12.00 -0.59 1.63
CA GLY A 220 11.05 -0.37 0.54
C GLY A 220 11.67 0.16 -0.75
N GLY A 221 10.79 0.52 -1.69
CA GLY A 221 11.15 1.24 -2.92
C GLY A 221 11.91 0.42 -3.97
N ALA A 222 11.74 -0.90 -3.99
CA ALA A 222 12.20 -1.74 -5.08
C ALA A 222 11.61 -1.24 -6.40
N THR A 223 12.41 -1.24 -7.46
CA THR A 223 11.97 -0.87 -8.81
C THR A 223 12.34 -1.99 -9.76
N GLY A 224 11.32 -2.67 -10.29
CA GLY A 224 11.44 -3.91 -11.02
C GLY A 224 10.99 -5.12 -10.19
N SER A 225 10.51 -6.14 -10.89
CA SER A 225 10.07 -7.39 -10.27
C SER A 225 11.27 -8.26 -9.87
N LEU A 226 11.17 -8.90 -8.70
CA LEU A 226 12.05 -9.96 -8.20
C LEU A 226 11.89 -11.27 -8.99
N ARG A 227 10.93 -11.33 -9.91
CA ARG A 227 10.83 -12.44 -10.85
C ARG A 227 12.15 -12.54 -11.60
N GLY A 228 12.86 -13.64 -11.36
CA GLY A 228 14.11 -13.91 -12.03
C GLY A 228 13.87 -14.08 -13.52
N PHE A 229 14.05 -13.02 -14.30
CA PHE A 229 14.02 -13.13 -15.75
C PHE A 229 15.38 -13.62 -16.23
N ARG A 230 15.39 -14.81 -16.83
CA ARG A 230 16.59 -15.34 -17.49
C ARG A 230 17.19 -14.34 -18.50
N LEU A 231 16.35 -13.48 -19.10
CA LEU A 231 16.76 -12.45 -20.06
C LEU A 231 17.63 -11.33 -19.46
N ASN A 232 17.68 -11.18 -18.13
CA ASN A 232 18.48 -10.15 -17.47
C ASN A 232 19.92 -10.59 -17.17
N HIS A 233 20.26 -11.85 -17.45
CA HIS A 233 21.54 -12.45 -17.13
C HIS A 233 22.34 -12.76 -18.40
N THR A 234 23.67 -12.72 -18.31
CA THR A 234 24.53 -13.20 -19.40
C THR A 234 24.46 -14.73 -19.51
N PRO A 235 24.84 -15.32 -20.66
CA PRO A 235 24.91 -16.78 -20.79
C PRO A 235 25.78 -17.44 -19.70
N GLU A 236 26.88 -16.81 -19.31
CA GLU A 236 27.80 -17.30 -18.28
C GLU A 236 27.15 -17.22 -16.89
N GLN A 237 26.47 -16.12 -16.56
CA GLN A 237 25.71 -15.99 -15.32
C GLN A 237 24.61 -17.04 -15.22
N LEU A 238 23.86 -17.27 -16.31
CA LEU A 238 22.84 -18.33 -16.36
C LEU A 238 23.45 -19.71 -16.21
N ALA A 239 24.60 -19.99 -16.83
CA ALA A 239 25.26 -21.29 -16.71
C ALA A 239 25.63 -21.60 -15.25
N TYR A 240 26.14 -20.61 -14.51
CA TYR A 240 26.40 -20.76 -13.08
C TYR A 240 25.10 -20.96 -12.27
N LEU A 241 24.09 -20.10 -12.46
CA LEU A 241 22.84 -20.17 -11.70
C LEU A 241 22.06 -21.46 -11.97
N ASP A 242 22.11 -21.98 -13.20
CA ASP A 242 21.52 -23.28 -13.55
C ASP A 242 22.27 -24.46 -12.93
N ALA A 243 23.61 -24.36 -12.85
CA ALA A 243 24.45 -25.41 -12.29
C ALA A 243 24.33 -25.51 -10.76
N VAL A 244 24.29 -24.36 -10.07
CA VAL A 244 24.37 -24.29 -8.61
C VAL A 244 23.00 -24.20 -7.94
N GLY A 245 22.02 -23.50 -8.54
CA GLY A 245 20.70 -23.30 -7.96
C GLY A 245 19.98 -24.59 -7.50
N PRO A 246 19.98 -25.69 -8.29
CA PRO A 246 19.39 -26.95 -7.85
C PRO A 246 20.08 -27.59 -6.64
N TYR A 247 21.39 -27.40 -6.47
CA TYR A 247 22.13 -27.87 -5.31
C TYR A 247 21.77 -27.02 -4.07
N ASP A 248 21.71 -25.69 -4.21
CA ASP A 248 21.31 -24.79 -3.12
C ASP A 248 19.90 -25.14 -2.60
N ASP A 249 18.95 -25.40 -3.51
CA ASP A 249 17.60 -25.85 -3.17
C ASP A 249 17.59 -27.12 -2.29
N LEU A 250 18.55 -28.03 -2.48
CA LEU A 250 18.68 -29.24 -1.67
C LEU A 250 19.27 -28.93 -0.29
N TRP A 251 20.28 -28.06 -0.21
CA TRP A 251 20.92 -27.65 1.04
C TRP A 251 19.89 -27.07 2.01
N TRP A 252 19.02 -26.21 1.51
CA TRP A 252 17.95 -25.60 2.31
C TRP A 252 16.76 -26.53 2.56
N GLY A 253 16.69 -27.67 1.89
CA GLY A 253 15.68 -28.71 2.09
C GLY A 253 16.08 -29.76 3.13
N VAL A 254 17.00 -29.43 4.06
CA VAL A 254 17.40 -30.32 5.15
C VAL A 254 16.17 -30.68 6.00
N PRO A 255 15.93 -31.97 6.31
CA PRO A 255 14.81 -32.38 7.16
C PRO A 255 14.86 -31.70 8.54
N THR A 256 13.80 -30.97 8.92
CA THR A 256 13.70 -30.21 10.18
C THR A 256 13.60 -31.05 11.45
N THR A 257 13.40 -32.37 11.34
CA THR A 257 13.51 -33.31 12.48
C THR A 257 14.95 -33.49 12.99
N ALA A 258 15.90 -32.70 12.49
CA ALA A 258 17.30 -32.68 12.91
C ALA A 258 17.53 -32.18 14.36
N GLU A 259 16.57 -31.50 15.00
CA GLU A 259 16.75 -30.99 16.37
C GLU A 259 16.68 -32.09 17.46
N ASP A 260 16.04 -33.24 17.18
CA ASP A 260 15.88 -34.36 18.13
C ASP A 260 16.48 -35.66 17.59
N GLU A 261 17.80 -35.69 17.34
CA GLU A 261 18.56 -36.88 16.91
C GLU A 261 18.02 -37.61 15.67
N GLY A 262 17.20 -36.94 14.84
CA GLY A 262 16.98 -37.20 13.41
C GLY A 262 16.38 -38.56 13.02
N ASP A 263 15.40 -38.54 12.14
CA ASP A 263 15.08 -39.71 11.31
C ASP A 263 16.29 -39.99 10.39
N ILE A 264 17.26 -40.77 10.89
CA ILE A 264 18.50 -41.13 10.16
C ILE A 264 18.19 -41.68 8.76
N PRO A 265 17.20 -42.57 8.55
CA PRO A 265 16.74 -42.91 7.20
C PRO A 265 16.38 -41.71 6.32
N ALA A 266 15.63 -40.72 6.82
CA ALA A 266 15.29 -39.52 6.07
C ALA A 266 16.51 -38.63 5.78
N LEU A 267 17.41 -38.48 6.75
CA LEU A 267 18.66 -37.73 6.62
C LEU A 267 19.62 -38.38 5.63
N ARG A 268 19.73 -39.71 5.63
CA ARG A 268 20.50 -40.48 4.63
C ARG A 268 19.93 -40.31 3.23
N ALA A 269 18.61 -40.36 3.08
CA ALA A 269 17.94 -40.13 1.80
C ALA A 269 18.14 -38.68 1.31
N TRP A 270 18.23 -37.70 2.22
CA TRP A 270 18.60 -36.33 1.89
C TRP A 270 20.08 -36.24 1.48
N ALA A 271 21.00 -36.88 2.22
CA ALA A 271 22.42 -36.93 1.87
C ALA A 271 22.69 -37.59 0.50
N GLU A 272 21.89 -38.60 0.12
CA GLU A 272 21.96 -39.18 -1.23
C GLU A 272 21.59 -38.16 -2.32
N ARG A 273 20.58 -37.31 -2.06
CA ARG A 273 20.25 -36.21 -2.97
C ARG A 273 21.33 -35.14 -3.00
N MET A 274 21.93 -34.81 -1.85
CA MET A 274 23.06 -33.90 -1.77
C MET A 274 24.25 -34.41 -2.61
N ALA A 275 24.60 -35.69 -2.46
CA ALA A 275 25.66 -36.33 -3.24
C ALA A 275 25.46 -36.21 -4.76
N GLU A 276 24.24 -36.51 -5.24
CA GLU A 276 23.87 -36.38 -6.65
C GLU A 276 23.87 -34.91 -7.09
N GLY A 277 23.33 -34.02 -6.27
CA GLY A 277 23.27 -32.59 -6.51
C GLY A 277 24.66 -31.96 -6.66
N SER A 278 25.57 -32.22 -5.72
CA SER A 278 26.95 -31.73 -5.78
C SER A 278 27.68 -32.30 -6.99
N ARG A 279 27.51 -33.59 -7.29
CA ARG A 279 28.13 -34.20 -8.48
C ARG A 279 27.66 -33.53 -9.76
N ARG A 280 26.36 -33.32 -9.89
CA ARG A 280 25.74 -32.66 -11.04
C ARG A 280 26.22 -31.21 -11.17
N ALA A 281 26.26 -30.46 -10.08
CA ALA A 281 26.77 -29.08 -10.09
C ALA A 281 28.22 -29.04 -10.60
N ALA A 282 29.08 -29.94 -10.11
CA ALA A 282 30.46 -30.06 -10.59
C ALA A 282 30.55 -30.39 -12.09
N GLU A 283 29.72 -31.31 -12.58
CA GLU A 283 29.68 -31.68 -14.00
C GLU A 283 29.18 -30.53 -14.89
N GLU A 284 28.13 -29.83 -14.48
CA GLU A 284 27.56 -28.70 -15.22
C GLU A 284 28.53 -27.51 -15.25
N LEU A 285 29.20 -27.19 -14.15
CA LEU A 285 30.23 -26.15 -14.10
C LEU A 285 31.42 -26.44 -15.03
N ARG A 286 31.87 -27.71 -15.10
CA ARG A 286 32.95 -28.13 -16.02
C ARG A 286 32.51 -28.15 -17.48
N ALA A 287 31.24 -28.41 -17.74
CA ALA A 287 30.70 -28.48 -19.10
C ALA A 287 30.32 -27.10 -19.68
N ALA A 288 30.16 -26.09 -18.83
CA ALA A 288 29.76 -24.75 -19.22
C ALA A 288 30.81 -24.04 -20.10
N ASP A 289 30.34 -23.20 -21.03
CA ASP A 289 31.19 -22.32 -21.83
C ASP A 289 31.34 -20.97 -21.11
N TRP A 290 32.49 -20.79 -20.46
CA TRP A 290 32.85 -19.54 -19.76
C TRP A 290 33.42 -18.46 -20.69
N GLY A 291 33.35 -18.67 -22.01
CA GLY A 291 33.84 -17.74 -23.01
C GLY A 291 35.35 -17.53 -22.94
N ARG A 292 35.80 -16.27 -23.00
CA ARG A 292 37.24 -15.91 -22.96
C ARG A 292 37.73 -15.50 -21.56
N GLY A 293 36.90 -15.66 -20.53
CA GLY A 293 37.26 -15.31 -19.15
C GLY A 293 38.08 -16.41 -18.49
N ALA A 294 39.41 -16.33 -18.57
CA ALA A 294 40.28 -17.31 -17.90
C ALA A 294 40.06 -17.34 -16.37
N GLU A 295 39.83 -16.19 -15.77
CA GLU A 295 39.51 -16.03 -14.35
C GLU A 295 38.18 -16.72 -13.98
N VAL A 296 37.13 -16.53 -14.77
CA VAL A 296 35.84 -17.19 -14.57
C VAL A 296 35.97 -18.71 -14.71
N ALA A 297 36.71 -19.19 -15.71
CA ALA A 297 36.93 -20.62 -15.91
C ALA A 297 37.74 -21.25 -14.77
N GLU A 298 38.76 -20.56 -14.24
CA GLU A 298 39.54 -21.02 -13.10
C GLU A 298 38.71 -21.08 -11.82
N ALA A 299 37.92 -20.03 -11.54
CA ALA A 299 37.00 -20.02 -10.39
C ALA A 299 35.92 -21.11 -10.51
N ALA A 300 35.39 -21.34 -11.72
CA ALA A 300 34.42 -22.39 -11.98
C ALA A 300 35.00 -23.81 -11.78
N GLU A 301 36.25 -24.06 -12.20
CA GLU A 301 36.91 -25.34 -11.93
C GLU A 301 37.15 -25.53 -10.43
N SER A 302 37.62 -24.50 -9.72
CA SER A 302 37.82 -24.55 -8.26
C SER A 302 36.53 -24.93 -7.53
N LEU A 303 35.41 -24.29 -7.88
CA LEU A 303 34.09 -24.61 -7.35
C LEU A 303 33.65 -26.04 -7.71
N ALA A 304 33.89 -26.48 -8.95
CA ALA A 304 33.57 -27.84 -9.38
C ALA A 304 34.43 -28.92 -8.68
N GLU A 305 35.68 -28.63 -8.36
CA GLU A 305 36.54 -29.51 -7.54
C GLU A 305 35.99 -29.66 -6.13
N ARG A 306 35.58 -28.56 -5.49
CA ARG A 306 34.93 -28.59 -4.17
C ARG A 306 33.67 -29.43 -4.19
N TYR A 307 32.74 -29.19 -5.12
CA TYR A 307 31.50 -29.97 -5.21
C TYR A 307 31.74 -31.46 -5.51
N ALA A 308 32.77 -31.79 -6.29
CA ALA A 308 33.14 -33.18 -6.52
C ALA A 308 33.67 -33.85 -5.24
N ALA A 309 34.47 -33.15 -4.43
CA ALA A 309 34.92 -33.64 -3.13
C ALA A 309 33.75 -33.81 -2.16
N GLU A 310 32.86 -32.82 -2.11
CA GLU A 310 31.66 -32.82 -1.27
C GLU A 310 30.71 -33.99 -1.61
N SER A 311 30.50 -34.27 -2.91
CA SER A 311 29.72 -35.42 -3.36
C SER A 311 30.20 -36.73 -2.74
N GLY A 312 31.52 -36.97 -2.68
CA GLY A 312 32.08 -38.17 -2.04
C GLY A 312 31.84 -38.25 -0.52
N VAL A 313 31.83 -37.10 0.16
CA VAL A 313 31.50 -37.05 1.60
C VAL A 313 30.00 -37.30 1.82
N TRP A 314 29.13 -36.73 0.99
CA TRP A 314 27.68 -36.98 1.05
C TRP A 314 27.31 -38.41 0.71
N GLU A 315 27.98 -39.06 -0.24
CA GLU A 315 27.81 -40.49 -0.52
C GLU A 315 28.17 -41.34 0.70
N SER A 316 29.23 -40.95 1.41
CA SER A 316 29.64 -41.60 2.66
C SER A 316 28.62 -41.40 3.78
N ALA A 317 28.04 -40.19 3.91
CA ALA A 317 26.96 -39.89 4.85
C ALA A 317 25.69 -40.70 4.53
N ALA A 318 25.28 -40.78 3.27
CA ALA A 318 24.12 -41.56 2.83
C ALA A 318 24.25 -43.06 3.16
N GLY A 319 25.48 -43.59 3.12
CA GLY A 319 25.81 -44.96 3.50
C GLY A 319 25.89 -45.21 5.02
N ALA A 320 25.95 -44.17 5.85
CA ALA A 320 26.17 -44.29 7.29
C ALA A 320 24.87 -44.65 8.03
N GLU A 321 24.73 -45.91 8.42
CA GLU A 321 23.57 -46.36 9.23
C GLU A 321 23.67 -45.94 10.69
N ASP A 322 24.90 -45.76 11.18
CA ASP A 322 25.18 -45.31 12.54
C ASP A 322 25.01 -43.77 12.64
N PRO A 323 24.18 -43.26 13.57
CA PRO A 323 23.94 -41.83 13.71
C PRO A 323 25.22 -41.02 13.95
N HIS A 324 26.17 -41.52 14.75
CA HIS A 324 27.41 -40.80 15.02
C HIS A 324 28.29 -40.71 13.77
N VAL A 325 28.34 -41.79 12.99
CA VAL A 325 29.07 -41.79 11.71
C VAL A 325 28.40 -40.86 10.71
N PHE A 326 27.07 -40.81 10.66
CA PHE A 326 26.34 -39.87 9.81
C PHE A 326 26.72 -38.43 10.15
N TRP A 327 26.66 -38.05 11.43
CA TRP A 327 26.96 -36.68 11.86
C TRP A 327 28.43 -36.30 11.68
N GLU A 328 29.38 -37.23 11.84
CA GLU A 328 30.80 -36.99 11.49
C GLU A 328 30.94 -36.62 10.01
N ARG A 329 30.26 -37.34 9.11
CA ARG A 329 30.31 -37.07 7.66
C ARG A 329 29.57 -35.79 7.29
N TYR A 330 28.44 -35.50 7.94
CA TYR A 330 27.73 -34.24 7.78
C TYR A 330 28.62 -33.05 8.14
N GLU A 331 29.29 -33.10 9.30
CA GLU A 331 30.22 -32.05 9.72
C GLU A 331 31.37 -31.90 8.72
N GLU A 332 31.97 -33.01 8.27
CA GLU A 332 33.01 -33.00 7.24
C GLU A 332 32.54 -32.30 5.95
N ALA A 333 31.32 -32.57 5.47
CA ALA A 333 30.78 -31.93 4.29
C ALA A 333 30.56 -30.42 4.49
N THR A 334 30.04 -30.00 5.65
CA THR A 334 29.85 -28.57 5.95
C THR A 334 31.16 -27.79 6.06
N LEU A 335 32.24 -28.45 6.47
CA LEU A 335 33.57 -27.85 6.54
C LEU A 335 34.26 -27.70 5.18
N LEU A 336 33.77 -28.40 4.15
CA LEU A 336 34.26 -28.23 2.78
C LEU A 336 33.74 -26.95 2.13
N VAL A 337 32.67 -26.34 2.65
CA VAL A 337 32.13 -25.08 2.12
C VAL A 337 33.19 -23.98 2.26
N GLY A 338 33.72 -23.54 1.12
CA GLY A 338 34.81 -22.59 1.02
C GLY A 338 34.43 -21.30 0.26
N PRO A 339 35.41 -20.45 -0.07
CA PRO A 339 35.19 -19.17 -0.73
C PRO A 339 34.86 -19.29 -2.22
N GLU A 340 35.02 -20.46 -2.84
CA GLU A 340 35.03 -20.66 -4.30
C GLU A 340 33.73 -20.20 -4.97
N GLU A 341 32.61 -20.35 -4.27
CA GLU A 341 31.31 -19.89 -4.78
C GLU A 341 31.25 -18.36 -4.83
N VAL A 342 31.71 -17.68 -3.78
CA VAL A 342 31.81 -16.22 -3.75
C VAL A 342 32.80 -15.73 -4.82
N GLU A 343 33.94 -16.39 -4.96
CA GLU A 343 34.96 -16.04 -5.98
C GLU A 343 34.40 -16.14 -7.41
N LEU A 344 33.68 -17.22 -7.74
CA LEU A 344 33.04 -17.35 -9.05
C LEU A 344 31.95 -16.30 -9.26
N ARG A 345 31.13 -16.02 -8.24
CA ARG A 345 30.11 -14.97 -8.30
C ARG A 345 30.73 -13.59 -8.54
N GLU A 346 31.82 -13.26 -7.85
CA GLU A 346 32.58 -12.02 -8.06
C GLU A 346 33.11 -11.93 -9.50
N ALA A 347 33.70 -13.01 -10.02
CA ALA A 347 34.20 -13.07 -11.40
C ALA A 347 33.09 -12.90 -12.46
N LEU A 348 31.87 -13.37 -12.15
CA LEU A 348 30.67 -13.23 -12.99
C LEU A 348 29.93 -11.89 -12.80
N GLY A 349 30.37 -11.05 -11.86
CA GLY A 349 29.69 -9.80 -11.52
C GLY A 349 28.30 -10.01 -10.92
N LEU A 350 28.07 -11.15 -10.26
CA LEU A 350 26.85 -11.45 -9.51
C LEU A 350 26.96 -10.92 -8.07
N GLY A 351 25.81 -10.80 -7.37
CA GLY A 351 25.81 -10.34 -5.97
C GLY A 351 26.52 -11.32 -5.05
N THR A 352 27.34 -10.83 -4.12
CA THR A 352 28.15 -11.67 -3.21
C THR A 352 27.81 -11.47 -1.73
N GLY A 353 26.67 -10.82 -1.47
CA GLY A 353 26.11 -10.76 -0.12
C GLY A 353 25.72 -12.14 0.39
N ALA A 354 25.37 -12.26 1.67
CA ALA A 354 24.76 -13.50 2.12
C ALA A 354 23.52 -13.80 1.26
N PRO A 355 23.32 -15.05 0.80
CA PRO A 355 22.06 -15.41 0.16
C PRO A 355 20.93 -14.95 1.08
N THR A 356 19.89 -14.37 0.49
CA THR A 356 18.66 -14.15 1.26
C THR A 356 18.30 -15.49 1.87
N VAL A 357 18.31 -15.57 3.21
CA VAL A 357 17.90 -16.77 3.91
C VAL A 357 16.40 -16.88 3.68
N LEU A 358 16.04 -17.51 2.57
CA LEU A 358 14.67 -17.89 2.24
C LEU A 358 14.31 -19.16 2.99
N GLY A 359 14.84 -19.39 4.19
CA GLY A 359 14.89 -20.69 4.86
C GLY A 359 14.78 -20.57 6.36
#